data_AF-A0A844M9S5-F1
#
_entry.id   AF-A0A844M9S5-F1
#
_cell.length_a   1.000
_cell.length_b   1.000
_cell.length_c   1.000
_cell.angle_alpha   90.00
_cell.angle_beta   90.00
_cell.angle_gamma   90.00
#
_symmetry.space_group_name_H-M   'P 1'
#
loop_
_entity.id
_entity.type
_entity.pdbx_description
1 polymer ?
#
loop_
_entity_poly.entity_id
_entity_poly.type
_entity_poly.pdbx_seq_one_letter_code
_entity_poly.pdbx_strand_id
1 'polypeptide(L)' 'MIKPKNLVYRGHSIEKVGHGKRAVFRTIINEREWSAITESEVKAAIDVWIDEGVEPQQDN' A
#
# COMPACT_ATOMS: atom_id res chain seq x y z
N MET A 1 -0.54 9.02 -27.26
CA MET A 1 -0.27 7.96 -26.26
C MET A 1 -0.27 8.62 -24.88
N ILE A 2 -1.34 8.44 -24.10
CA ILE A 2 -1.47 9.08 -22.78
C ILE A 2 -0.66 8.23 -21.80
N LYS A 3 0.48 8.71 -21.32
CA LYS A 3 1.23 8.05 -20.24
C LYS A 3 0.37 8.14 -18.96
N PRO A 4 0.09 7.04 -18.25
CA PRO A 4 -0.59 7.13 -16.96
C PRO A 4 0.29 7.97 -16.04
N LYS A 5 -0.26 9.08 -15.55
CA LYS A 5 0.53 10.15 -14.94
C LYS A 5 1.01 9.86 -13.51
N ASN A 6 0.55 8.79 -12.88
CA ASN A 6 1.01 8.35 -11.55
C ASN A 6 0.62 6.88 -11.38
N LEU A 7 1.51 5.96 -11.78
CA LEU A 7 1.33 4.56 -11.41
C LEU A 7 1.77 4.42 -9.95
N VAL A 8 0.84 4.05 -9.09
CA VAL A 8 1.07 3.85 -7.66
C VAL A 8 0.57 2.46 -7.26
N TYR A 9 1.30 1.80 -6.36
CA TYR A 9 0.96 0.53 -5.74
C TYR A 9 0.96 0.74 -4.24
N ARG A 10 -0.22 0.62 -3.60
CA ARG A 10 -0.40 0.88 -2.16
C ARG A 10 0.21 2.22 -1.70
N GLY A 11 -0.03 3.28 -2.48
CA GLY A 11 0.52 4.62 -2.18
C GLY A 11 1.99 4.83 -2.59
N HIS A 12 2.72 3.78 -2.99
CA HIS A 12 4.11 3.88 -3.43
C HIS A 12 4.21 4.04 -4.94
N SER A 13 5.04 4.98 -5.41
CA SER A 13 5.29 5.19 -6.84
C SER A 13 5.92 3.95 -7.48
N ILE A 14 5.38 3.50 -8.61
CA ILE A 14 5.93 2.36 -9.37
C ILE A 14 6.46 2.81 -10.73
N GLU A 15 7.60 2.25 -11.11
CA GLU A 15 8.27 2.52 -12.37
C GLU A 15 8.14 1.31 -13.30
N LYS A 16 7.83 1.54 -14.58
CA LYS A 16 7.86 0.47 -15.58
C LYS A 16 9.30 0.21 -16.03
N VAL A 17 9.85 -0.93 -15.65
CA VAL A 17 11.25 -1.30 -15.94
C VAL A 17 11.37 -2.32 -17.09
N GLY A 18 10.27 -2.95 -17.50
CA GLY A 18 10.27 -3.97 -18.55
C GLY A 18 9.94 -3.42 -19.94
N HIS A 19 10.79 -3.72 -20.92
CA HIS A 19 10.52 -3.53 -22.35
C HIS A 19 10.45 -4.90 -23.05
N GLY A 20 9.24 -5.48 -23.13
CA GLY A 20 8.96 -6.77 -23.76
C GLY A 20 7.46 -7.09 -23.80
N LYS A 21 7.09 -8.35 -24.12
CA LYS A 21 5.69 -8.82 -24.14
C LYS A 21 4.98 -8.77 -22.77
N ARG A 22 5.74 -8.71 -21.66
CA ARG A 22 5.22 -8.59 -20.29
C ARG A 22 5.52 -7.20 -19.74
N ALA A 23 4.52 -6.57 -19.13
CA ALA A 23 4.70 -5.35 -18.37
C ALA A 23 5.27 -5.70 -16.99
N VAL A 24 6.48 -5.23 -16.69
CA VAL A 24 7.14 -5.38 -15.39
C VAL A 24 7.25 -4.00 -14.76
N PHE A 25 6.83 -3.92 -13.50
CA PHE A 25 6.89 -2.71 -12.69
C PHE A 25 7.77 -2.95 -11.47
N ARG A 26 8.49 -1.93 -11.04
CA ARG A 26 9.33 -1.92 -9.84
C ARG A 26 8.85 -0.82 -8.92
N THR A 27 8.87 -1.08 -7.62
CA THR A 27 8.70 -0.08 -6.57
C THR A 27 9.83 -0.23 -5.56
N ILE A 28 10.13 0.85 -4.84
CA ILE A 28 11.07 0.84 -3.72
C ILE A 28 10.28 1.25 -2.48
N ILE A 29 10.21 0.36 -1.50
CA ILE A 29 9.51 0.60 -0.24
C ILE A 29 10.57 0.71 0.86
N ASN A 30 10.55 1.82 1.59
CA ASN A 30 11.34 1.96 2.81
C ASN A 30 10.67 1.13 3.91
N GLU A 31 11.33 0.07 4.32
CA GLU A 31 10.79 -0.87 5.32
C GLU A 31 10.40 -0.18 6.62
N ARG A 32 11.20 0.79 7.10
CA ARG A 32 10.97 1.48 8.37
C ARG A 32 9.78 2.43 8.29
N GLU A 33 9.62 3.14 7.18
CA GLU A 33 8.45 4.01 6.98
C GLU A 33 7.18 3.18 6.79
N TRP A 34 7.28 2.10 6.02
CA TRP A 34 6.17 1.19 5.77
C TRP A 34 5.70 0.48 7.05
N SER A 35 6.64 0.00 7.87
CA SER A 35 6.30 -0.64 9.13
C SER A 35 5.67 0.34 10.11
N ALA A 36 6.16 1.57 10.20
CA ALA A 36 5.57 2.61 11.04
C ALA A 36 4.13 2.97 10.62
N ILE A 37 3.87 3.10 9.31
CA ILE A 37 2.51 3.36 8.78
C ILE A 37 1.60 2.17 9.09
N THR A 38 2.05 0.96 8.79
CA THR A 38 1.26 -0.26 9.01
C THR A 38 0.95 -0.46 10.50
N GLU A 39 1.93 -0.25 11.39
CA GLU A 39 1.75 -0.32 12.84
C GLU A 39 0.73 0.72 13.32
N SER A 40 0.80 1.95 12.81
CA SER A 40 -0.16 3.01 13.13
C SER A 40 -1.58 2.67 12.67
N GLU A 41 -1.73 2.12 11.46
CA GLU A 41 -3.03 1.72 10.91
C GLU A 41 -3.64 0.55 11.70
N VAL A 42 -2.83 -0.46 12.03
CA VAL A 42 -3.28 -1.60 12.85
C VAL A 42 -3.67 -1.13 14.25
N LYS A 43 -2.88 -0.25 14.87
CA LYS A 43 -3.22 0.31 16.17
C LYS A 43 -4.54 1.09 16.13
N ALA A 44 -4.73 1.94 15.12
CA ALA A 44 -5.98 2.69 14.96
C ALA A 44 -7.19 1.76 14.79
N ALA A 45 -7.04 0.67 14.03
CA ALA A 45 -8.10 -0.32 13.87
C ALA A 45 -8.43 -1.05 15.19
N ILE A 46 -7.41 -1.36 16.00
CA ILE A 46 -7.59 -1.94 17.34
C ILE A 46 -8.28 -0.94 18.27
N ASP A 47 -7.84 0.32 18.29
CA ASP A 47 -8.42 1.36 19.14
C ASP A 47 -9.90 1.57 18.79
N VAL A 48 -10.26 1.64 17.50
CA VAL A 48 -11.66 1.69 17.05
C VAL A 48 -12.45 0.45 17.50
N TRP A 49 -11.86 -0.74 17.42
CA TRP A 49 -12.53 -1.96 17.89
C TRP A 49 -12.80 -1.92 19.39
N ILE A 50 -11.84 -1.45 20.19
CA ILE A 50 -11.99 -1.31 21.64
C ILE A 50 -13.06 -0.27 21.98
N ASP A 51 -13.01 0.90 21.34
CA ASP A 51 -13.85 2.05 21.68
C ASP A 51 -15.29 1.90 21.16
N GLU A 52 -15.47 1.34 19.95
CA GLU A 52 -16.77 1.25 19.28
C GLU A 52 -17.36 -0.16 19.29
N GLY A 53 -16.58 -1.18 19.69
CA GLY A 53 -17.00 -2.58 19.67
C GLY A 53 -17.15 -3.18 18.27
N VAL A 54 -16.65 -2.49 17.24
CA VAL A 54 -16.72 -2.92 15.83
C VAL A 54 -15.47 -3.71 15.48
N GLU A 55 -15.63 -5.02 15.27
CA GLU A 55 -14.53 -5.89 14.86
C GLU A 55 -14.01 -5.48 13.47
N PRO A 56 -12.68 -5.32 13.29
CA PRO A 56 -12.12 -4.89 12.03
C PRO A 56 -12.37 -5.95 10.95
N GLN A 57 -12.91 -5.52 9.80
CA GLN A 57 -13.16 -6.42 8.68
C GLN A 57 -11.83 -6.97 8.15
N GLN A 58 -11.63 -8.28 8.29
CA GLN A 58 -10.52 -8.98 7.64
C GLN A 58 -10.83 -9.10 6.14
N ASP A 59 -10.19 -8.23 5.35
CA ASP A 59 -10.10 -8.44 3.91
C ASP A 59 -9.14 -9.61 3.63
N ASN A 60 -9.70 -10.75 3.22
CA ASN A 60 -8.98 -11.95 2.73
C ASN A 60 -8.29 -11.71 1.38
#